data_AF-A0A5E7QPY4-F1
#
_entry.id   AF-A0A5E7QPY4-F1
#
_cell.length_a   1.000
_cell.length_b   1.000
_cell.length_c   1.000
_cell.angle_alpha   90.00
_cell.angle_beta   90.00
_cell.angle_gamma   90.00
#
_symmetry.space_group_name_H-M   'P 1'
#
loop_
_entity.id
_entity.type
_entity.pdbx_description
1 polymer ?
#
loop_
_entity_poly.entity_id
_entity_poly.type
_entity_poly.pdbx_seq_one_letter_code
_entity_poly.pdbx_strand_id
1 'polypeptide(L)' 'MTHLSSLMSSPPDRENLVFEIWLGTDQLAEVSHEPERPVEIEIYPPAEGGKWSFELEEFMSLLSQAVKSLK' A
#
# COMPACT_ATOMS: atom_id res chain seq x y z
N MET A 1 -9.73 12.30 -12.17
CA MET A 1 -9.73 11.05 -11.38
C MET A 1 -8.75 11.25 -10.25
N THR A 2 -8.98 10.67 -9.08
CA THR A 2 -8.06 10.77 -7.94
C THR A 2 -6.93 9.77 -8.17
N HIS A 3 -5.69 10.26 -8.20
CA HIS A 3 -4.50 9.46 -8.43
C HIS A 3 -4.02 8.79 -7.15
N LEU A 4 -3.56 7.56 -7.28
CA LEU A 4 -2.84 6.87 -6.22
C LEU A 4 -1.40 7.35 -6.15
N SER A 5 -0.85 7.36 -4.93
CA SER A 5 0.55 7.62 -4.68
C SER A 5 1.14 6.54 -3.77
N SER A 6 2.47 6.47 -3.72
CA SER A 6 3.17 5.49 -2.88
C SER A 6 4.28 6.12 -2.06
N LEU A 7 4.57 5.49 -0.92
CA LEU A 7 5.62 5.89 0.01
C LEU A 7 6.31 4.65 0.59
N MET A 8 7.64 4.67 0.64
CA MET A 8 8.39 3.72 1.46
C MET A 8 8.55 4.29 2.86
N SER A 9 8.15 3.55 3.89
CA SER A 9 8.21 4.00 5.28
C SER A 9 8.78 2.90 6.20
N SER A 10 9.22 3.26 7.40
CA SER A 10 9.60 2.31 8.47
C SER A 10 8.67 2.51 9.68
N PRO A 11 7.47 1.92 9.68
CA PRO A 11 6.58 2.00 10.82
C PRO A 11 7.24 1.40 12.07
N PRO A 12 6.99 1.97 13.27
CA PRO A 12 7.63 1.52 14.50
C PRO A 12 7.23 0.09 14.92
N ASP A 13 6.16 -0.45 14.36
CA ASP A 13 5.59 -1.78 14.61
C ASP A 13 5.94 -2.82 13.53
N ARG A 14 6.88 -2.49 12.63
CA ARG A 14 7.36 -3.36 11.56
C ARG A 14 8.87 -3.58 11.72
N GLU A 15 9.36 -4.78 11.36
CA GLU A 15 10.81 -5.04 11.39
C GLU A 15 11.49 -4.51 10.11
N ASN A 16 10.78 -4.57 8.98
CA ASN A 16 11.26 -4.10 7.68
C ASN A 16 10.53 -2.83 7.20
N LEU A 17 11.07 -2.24 6.12
CA LEU A 17 10.36 -1.18 5.40
C LEU A 17 9.05 -1.73 4.82
N VAL A 18 8.04 -0.88 4.74
CA VAL A 18 6.78 -1.17 4.06
C VAL A 18 6.59 -0.24 2.86
N PHE A 19 5.73 -0.67 1.95
CA PHE A 19 5.30 0.11 0.80
C PHE A 19 3.83 0.51 0.98
N GLU A 20 3.59 1.77 1.26
CA GLU A 20 2.26 2.31 1.47
C GLU A 20 1.67 2.80 0.14
N ILE A 21 0.35 2.63 -0.03
CA ILE A 21 -0.44 3.14 -1.15
C ILE A 21 -1.52 4.07 -0.60
N TRP A 22 -1.59 5.27 -1.16
CA TRP A 22 -2.42 6.37 -0.66
C TRP A 22 -3.36 6.92 -1.74
N LEU A 23 -4.58 7.29 -1.35
CA LEU A 23 -5.51 8.07 -2.16
C LEU A 23 -5.70 9.44 -1.51
N GLY A 24 -5.01 10.46 -2.03
CA GLY A 24 -4.96 11.77 -1.38
C GLY A 24 -4.27 11.67 -0.01
N THR A 25 -5.00 11.95 1.07
CA THR A 25 -4.49 11.87 2.45
C THR A 25 -4.84 10.58 3.18
N ASP A 26 -5.62 9.70 2.55
CA ASP A 26 -6.09 8.48 3.19
C ASP A 26 -5.28 7.29 2.73
N GLN A 27 -4.81 6.50 3.69
CA GLN A 27 -4.07 5.28 3.42
C GLN A 27 -5.03 4.22 2.91
N LEU A 28 -4.74 3.68 1.73
CA LEU A 28 -5.54 2.64 1.10
C LEU A 28 -5.01 1.25 1.43
N ALA A 29 -3.69 1.06 1.32
CA ALA A 29 -3.05 -0.22 1.59
C ALA A 29 -1.61 -0.06 2.07
N GLU A 30 -1.12 -1.12 2.69
CA GLU A 30 0.28 -1.33 3.04
C GLU A 30 0.71 -2.69 2.52
N VAL A 31 1.86 -2.75 1.84
CA VAL A 31 2.52 -4.01 1.46
C VAL A 31 3.76 -4.16 2.32
N SER A 32 3.92 -5.32 2.92
CA SER A 32 5.04 -5.63 3.81
C SER A 32 5.68 -6.97 3.44
N HIS A 33 6.94 -7.14 3.83
CA HIS A 33 7.69 -8.38 3.66
C HIS A 33 8.53 -8.59 4.91
N GLU A 34 7.91 -9.19 5.92
CA GLU A 34 8.55 -9.49 7.20
C GLU A 34 9.40 -10.77 7.12
N PRO A 35 10.40 -10.93 8.00
CA PRO A 35 11.21 -12.14 8.02
C PRO A 35 10.36 -13.41 8.13
N GLU A 36 10.70 -14.41 7.32
CA GLU A 36 10.01 -15.71 7.27
C GLU A 36 8.53 -15.67 6.86
N ARG A 37 8.03 -14.51 6.41
CA ARG A 37 6.67 -14.35 5.91
C ARG A 37 6.65 -14.11 4.40
N PRO A 38 5.58 -14.50 3.70
CA PRO A 38 5.39 -14.07 2.32
C PRO A 38 5.24 -12.54 2.26
N VAL A 39 5.28 -11.99 1.04
CA VAL A 39 4.83 -10.61 0.83
C VAL A 39 3.33 -10.57 1.12
N GLU A 40 2.94 -9.73 2.06
CA GLU A 40 1.57 -9.56 2.52
C GLU A 40 1.05 -8.17 2.15
N ILE A 41 -0.27 -8.04 2.05
CA ILE A 41 -0.95 -6.75 1.84
C ILE A 41 -2.08 -6.60 2.83
N GLU A 42 -2.12 -5.44 3.49
CA GLU A 42 -3.23 -4.99 4.30
C GLU A 42 -3.98 -3.90 3.51
N ILE A 43 -5.31 -4.00 3.48
CA ILE A 43 -6.19 -3.03 2.80
C ILE A 43 -7.10 -2.39 3.84
N TYR A 44 -7.02 -1.08 3.95
CA TYR A 44 -7.76 -0.30 4.92
C TYR A 44 -9.07 0.23 4.31
N PRO A 45 -10.16 0.35 5.09
CA PRO A 45 -11.36 1.05 4.62
C PRO A 45 -11.09 2.56 4.50
N PRO A 46 -11.86 3.29 3.66
CA PRO A 46 -11.78 4.75 3.64
C PRO A 46 -12.06 5.35 5.02
N ALA A 47 -11.36 6.43 5.37
CA ALA A 47 -11.48 7.07 6.68
C ALA A 47 -12.93 7.57 6.96
N GLU A 48 -13.61 8.07 5.93
CA GLU A 48 -15.01 8.50 6.01
C GLU A 48 -16.02 7.34 5.85
N GLY A 49 -15.54 6.10 5.71
CA GLY A 49 -16.35 4.93 5.41
C GLY A 49 -16.75 4.83 3.93
N GLY A 50 -17.46 3.75 3.58
CA GLY A 50 -17.93 3.52 2.20
C GLY A 50 -16.95 2.70 1.36
N LYS A 51 -16.74 3.12 0.10
CA LYS A 51 -15.96 2.37 -0.89
C LYS A 51 -14.82 3.21 -1.44
N TRP A 52 -13.73 2.55 -1.80
CA TRP A 52 -12.72 3.16 -2.64
C TRP A 52 -13.17 3.21 -4.11
N SER A 53 -12.71 4.23 -4.83
CA SER A 53 -12.90 4.34 -6.28
C SER A 53 -11.71 5.05 -6.90
N PHE A 54 -10.95 4.34 -7.74
CA PHE A 54 -9.72 4.77 -8.41
C PHE A 54 -9.50 3.89 -9.65
N GLU A 55 -8.47 4.18 -10.46
CA GLU A 55 -8.16 3.40 -11.66
C GLU A 55 -7.52 2.04 -11.30
N LEU A 56 -8.07 0.94 -11.81
CA LEU A 56 -7.59 -0.42 -11.49
C LEU A 56 -6.15 -0.63 -11.97
N GLU A 57 -5.84 -0.14 -13.17
CA GLU A 57 -4.52 -0.24 -13.78
C GLU A 57 -3.45 0.49 -12.98
N GLU A 58 -3.79 1.65 -12.40
CA GLU A 58 -2.90 2.41 -11.52
C GLU A 58 -2.58 1.60 -10.26
N PHE A 59 -3.59 0.99 -9.65
CA PHE A 59 -3.40 0.14 -8.47
C PHE A 59 -2.55 -1.10 -8.77
N MET A 60 -2.82 -1.81 -9.86
CA MET A 60 -2.00 -2.96 -10.28
C MET A 60 -0.54 -2.59 -10.53
N SER A 61 -0.29 -1.40 -11.09
CA SER A 61 1.06 -0.87 -11.32
C SER A 61 1.80 -0.66 -10.00
N LEU A 62 1.14 -0.06 -9.00
CA LEU A 62 1.71 0.14 -7.66
C LEU A 62 1.96 -1.17 -6.92
N LEU A 63 1.05 -2.16 -7.01
CA LEU A 63 1.29 -3.50 -6.45
C LEU A 63 2.52 -4.18 -7.08
N SER A 64 2.65 -4.06 -8.40
CA SER A 64 3.82 -4.57 -9.12
C SER A 64 5.11 -3.86 -8.72
N GLN A 65 5.03 -2.58 -8.35
CA GLN A 65 6.15 -1.80 -7.83
C GLN A 65 6.51 -2.25 -6.40
N ALA A 66 5.53 -2.40 -5.51
CA ALA A 66 5.73 -2.83 -4.12
C ALA A 66 6.50 -4.17 -4.06
N VAL A 67 6.06 -5.17 -4.84
CA VAL A 67 6.73 -6.49 -4.95
C VAL A 67 8.17 -6.39 -5.46
N LYS A 68 8.54 -5.34 -6.20
CA LYS A 68 9.92 -5.13 -6.65
C LYS A 68 10.75 -4.37 -5.62
N SER A 69 10.14 -3.42 -4.91
CA SER A 69 10.79 -2.55 -3.92
C SER A 69 11.10 -3.26 -2.61
N LEU A 70 10.30 -4.28 -2.24
CA LEU A 70 10.41 -5.03 -0.98
C LEU A 70 11.17 -6.35 -1.11
N LYS A 71 11.92 -6.54 -2.21
CA LYS A 71 12.80 -7.70 -2.42
C LYS A 71 14.12 -7.58 -1.68
#